data_AF-A0A2D5ZGQ8-F1
#
_entry.id   AF-A0A2D5ZGQ8-F1
#
_cell.length_a   1.000
_cell.length_b   1.000
_cell.length_c   1.000
_cell.angle_alpha   90.00
_cell.angle_beta   90.00
_cell.angle_gamma   90.00
#
_symmetry.space_group_name_H-M   'P 1'
#
loop_
_entity.id
_entity.type
_entity.pdbx_description
1 polymer ?
#
loop_
_entity_poly.entity_id
_entity_poly.type
_entity_poly.pdbx_seq_one_letter_code
_entity_poly.pdbx_strand_id
1 'polypeptide(L)'
;MVLQFSPMKTGLFVGRFQPFHDGHKKCIEKILETCDCCIVMMRETEKTEKNPFDFEKRKAMIRAAFPDETQVEIQVFTDPGANLSVFIGRDVGYELIQLDEQTENISATDIRKKLYDEAGKEYDKDAHLKVR
;
A
#
# COMPACT_ATOMS: atom_id res chain seq x y z
N MET A 1 -41.51 -2.06 -10.01
CA MET A 1 -40.39 -1.77 -9.09
C MET A 1 -39.20 -1.38 -9.95
N VAL A 2 -38.70 -0.16 -9.83
CA VAL A 2 -37.44 0.24 -10.48
C VAL A 2 -36.33 -0.22 -9.53
N LEU A 3 -35.46 -1.12 -10.00
CA LEU A 3 -34.24 -1.46 -9.26
C LEU A 3 -33.40 -0.19 -9.19
N GLN A 4 -33.33 0.42 -8.01
CA GLN A 4 -32.52 1.59 -7.76
C GLN A 4 -31.08 1.09 -7.63
N PHE A 5 -30.32 1.18 -8.71
CA PHE A 5 -28.88 0.92 -8.70
C PHE A 5 -28.23 2.02 -7.86
N SER A 6 -27.79 1.68 -6.64
CA SER A 6 -26.83 2.52 -5.93
C SER A 6 -25.48 2.39 -6.64
N PRO A 7 -24.82 3.49 -7.03
CA PRO A 7 -23.50 3.41 -7.64
C PRO A 7 -22.52 2.80 -6.63
N MET A 8 -21.72 1.84 -7.10
CA MET A 8 -20.64 1.25 -6.31
C MET A 8 -19.69 2.35 -5.83
N LYS A 9 -19.41 2.38 -4.53
CA LYS A 9 -18.44 3.30 -3.94
C LYS A 9 -17.09 2.61 -3.86
N THR A 10 -16.06 3.25 -4.43
CA THR A 10 -14.72 2.69 -4.51
C THR A 10 -13.73 3.59 -3.78
N GLY A 11 -12.89 3.01 -2.93
CA GLY A 11 -11.73 3.69 -2.36
C GLY A 11 -10.44 3.35 -3.10
N LEU A 12 -9.45 4.23 -3.01
CA LEU A 12 -8.15 4.08 -3.66
C LEU A 12 -7.04 4.12 -2.61
N PHE A 13 -6.15 3.12 -2.63
CA PHE A 13 -4.96 3.11 -1.78
C PHE A 13 -3.69 2.95 -2.60
N VAL A 14 -2.87 3.99 -2.64
CA VAL A 14 -1.62 4.03 -3.42
C VAL A 14 -0.43 3.71 -2.51
N GLY A 15 0.43 2.78 -2.91
CA GLY A 15 1.61 2.45 -2.11
C GLY A 15 2.64 1.56 -2.78
N ARG A 16 3.82 1.46 -2.15
CA ARG A 16 4.87 0.49 -2.51
C ARG A 16 4.72 -0.84 -1.79
N PHE A 17 4.19 -0.82 -0.56
CA PHE A 17 3.97 -2.01 0.28
C PHE A 17 5.24 -2.86 0.48
N GLN A 18 6.33 -2.24 0.95
CA GLN A 18 7.66 -2.85 1.13
C GLN A 18 8.05 -2.99 2.62
N PRO A 19 7.49 -3.95 3.39
CA PRO A 19 6.44 -4.91 3.04
C PRO A 19 5.02 -4.36 3.26
N PHE A 20 4.01 -5.14 2.87
CA PHE A 20 2.65 -4.96 3.38
C PHE A 20 2.63 -5.32 4.88
N HIS A 21 1.92 -4.54 5.71
CA HIS A 21 1.95 -4.66 7.18
C HIS A 21 0.63 -4.18 7.79
N ASP A 22 0.47 -4.33 9.11
CA ASP A 22 -0.80 -4.07 9.80
C ASP A 22 -1.33 -2.64 9.63
N GLY A 23 -0.44 -1.63 9.58
CA GLY A 23 -0.84 -0.27 9.20
C GLY A 23 -1.54 -0.19 7.84
N HIS A 24 -0.98 -0.81 6.80
CA HIS A 24 -1.60 -0.88 5.49
C HIS A 24 -2.91 -1.69 5.50
N LYS A 25 -2.96 -2.78 6.28
CA LYS A 25 -4.17 -3.59 6.44
C LYS A 25 -5.33 -2.76 7.01
N LYS A 26 -5.07 -2.01 8.09
CA LYS A 26 -6.06 -1.11 8.68
C LYS A 26 -6.54 -0.01 7.72
N CYS A 27 -5.67 0.51 6.85
CA CYS A 27 -6.12 1.44 5.79
C CYS A 27 -7.17 0.80 4.88
N ILE A 28 -6.89 -0.42 4.42
CA ILE A 28 -7.82 -1.14 3.52
C ILE A 28 -9.12 -1.49 4.26
N GLU A 29 -9.05 -1.96 5.51
CA GLU A 29 -10.24 -2.19 6.34
C GLU A 29 -11.07 -0.91 6.48
N LYS A 30 -10.42 0.24 6.73
CA LYS A 30 -11.09 1.53 6.86
C LYS A 30 -11.76 2.00 5.57
N ILE A 31 -11.14 1.73 4.41
CA ILE A 31 -11.79 1.96 3.10
C ILE A 31 -13.06 1.14 3.01
N LEU A 32 -12.98 -0.14 3.35
CA LEU A 32 -14.07 -1.11 3.22
C LEU A 32 -15.21 -0.93 4.24
N GLU A 33 -15.01 -0.12 5.29
CA GLU A 33 -16.11 0.31 6.17
C GLU A 33 -17.12 1.20 5.45
N THR A 34 -16.70 1.94 4.42
CA THR A 34 -17.53 2.95 3.75
C THR A 34 -17.58 2.83 2.23
N CYS A 35 -16.81 1.91 1.65
CA CYS A 35 -16.74 1.64 0.22
C CYS A 35 -16.99 0.15 -0.04
N ASP A 36 -17.62 -0.17 -1.16
CA ASP A 36 -17.90 -1.54 -1.57
C ASP A 36 -16.63 -2.27 -2.05
N CYS A 37 -15.66 -1.51 -2.57
CA CYS A 37 -14.40 -2.03 -3.08
C CYS A 37 -13.22 -1.07 -2.77
N CYS A 38 -12.03 -1.66 -2.58
CA CYS A 38 -10.76 -0.96 -2.46
C CYS A 38 -9.85 -1.31 -3.65
N ILE A 39 -9.48 -0.31 -4.46
CA ILE A 39 -8.41 -0.44 -5.44
C ILE A 39 -7.07 -0.15 -4.75
N VAL A 40 -6.20 -1.15 -4.67
CA VAL A 40 -4.81 -0.99 -4.23
C VAL A 40 -3.93 -0.75 -5.45
N MET A 41 -3.50 0.51 -5.61
CA MET A 41 -2.54 0.92 -6.65
C MET A 41 -1.11 0.65 -6.16
N MET A 42 -0.57 -0.47 -6.60
CA MET A 42 0.78 -0.90 -6.29
C MET A 42 1.79 -0.30 -7.27
N ARG A 43 2.73 0.48 -6.74
CA ARG A 43 3.87 0.96 -7.53
C ARG A 43 4.83 -0.21 -7.79
N GLU A 44 5.19 -0.43 -9.04
CA GLU A 44 6.31 -1.32 -9.40
C GLU A 44 7.63 -0.71 -8.93
N THR A 45 8.53 -1.54 -8.39
CA THR A 45 9.78 -1.06 -7.81
C THR A 45 10.93 -1.99 -8.15
N GLU A 46 12.06 -1.42 -8.56
CA GLU A 46 13.29 -2.18 -8.70
C GLU A 46 13.74 -2.77 -7.36
N LYS A 47 14.35 -3.96 -7.43
CA LYS A 47 14.86 -4.67 -6.27
C LYS A 47 16.07 -3.94 -5.70
N THR A 48 15.89 -3.39 -4.51
CA THR A 48 16.91 -2.63 -3.77
C THR A 48 16.79 -2.96 -2.29
N GLU A 49 17.69 -2.44 -1.46
CA GLU A 49 17.59 -2.64 -0.01
C GLU A 49 16.35 -1.99 0.62
N LYS A 50 15.85 -0.89 0.04
CA LYS A 50 14.55 -0.33 0.44
C LYS A 50 13.36 -1.14 -0.06
N ASN A 51 13.53 -1.81 -1.19
CA ASN A 51 12.49 -2.54 -1.90
C ASN A 51 12.88 -4.02 -1.97
N PRO A 52 13.02 -4.72 -0.82
CA PRO A 52 13.58 -6.07 -0.81
C PRO A 52 12.59 -7.12 -1.34
N PHE A 53 11.29 -6.79 -1.41
CA PHE A 53 10.25 -7.69 -1.90
C PHE A 53 9.89 -7.36 -3.35
N ASP A 54 9.85 -8.38 -4.19
CA ASP A 54 9.31 -8.27 -5.56
C ASP A 54 7.79 -8.04 -5.54
N PHE A 55 7.22 -7.76 -6.71
CA PHE A 55 5.78 -7.53 -6.87
C PHE A 55 4.93 -8.71 -6.38
N GLU A 56 5.25 -9.93 -6.81
CA GLU A 56 4.45 -11.12 -6.47
C GLU A 56 4.43 -11.40 -4.97
N LYS A 57 5.55 -11.22 -4.26
CA LYS A 57 5.58 -11.36 -2.79
C LYS A 57 4.69 -10.34 -2.10
N ARG A 58 4.73 -9.08 -2.53
CA ARG A 58 3.88 -8.02 -1.95
C ARG A 58 2.41 -8.28 -2.23
N LYS A 59 2.08 -8.68 -3.46
CA LYS A 59 0.73 -9.08 -3.86
C LYS A 59 0.22 -10.24 -3.03
N ALA A 60 1.06 -11.26 -2.80
CA ALA A 60 0.72 -12.40 -1.97
C ALA A 60 0.45 -12.00 -0.50
N MET A 61 1.22 -11.06 0.06
CA MET A 61 0.95 -10.53 1.41
C MET A 61 -0.40 -9.84 1.50
N ILE A 62 -0.78 -9.05 0.49
CA ILE A 62 -2.10 -8.39 0.44
C ILE A 62 -3.20 -9.44 0.29
N ARG A 63 -3.04 -10.41 -0.62
CA ARG A 63 -4.03 -11.48 -0.83
C ARG A 63 -4.19 -12.42 0.35
N ALA A 64 -3.14 -12.62 1.16
CA ALA A 64 -3.25 -13.35 2.42
C ALA A 64 -4.12 -12.62 3.44
N ALA A 65 -4.15 -11.29 3.43
CA ALA A 65 -5.01 -10.48 4.28
C ALA A 65 -6.41 -10.27 3.69
N PHE A 66 -6.52 -10.15 2.36
CA PHE A 66 -7.74 -9.86 1.61
C PHE A 66 -7.88 -10.80 0.40
N PRO A 67 -8.44 -12.00 0.60
CA PRO A 67 -8.53 -13.02 -0.44
C PRO A 67 -9.62 -12.75 -1.49
N ASP A 68 -10.64 -11.95 -1.16
CA ASP A 68 -11.72 -11.60 -2.08
C ASP A 68 -11.27 -10.49 -3.06
N GLU A 69 -11.13 -10.87 -4.34
CA GLU A 69 -10.70 -9.94 -5.40
C GLU A 69 -11.78 -8.94 -5.79
N THR A 70 -13.05 -9.21 -5.47
CA THR A 70 -14.16 -8.28 -5.71
C THR A 70 -14.21 -7.16 -4.68
N GLN A 71 -13.69 -7.43 -3.48
CA GLN A 71 -13.57 -6.45 -2.39
C GLN A 71 -12.26 -5.67 -2.47
N VAL A 72 -11.15 -6.33 -2.83
CA VAL A 72 -9.83 -5.70 -2.98
C VAL A 72 -9.25 -5.99 -4.35
N GLU A 73 -9.29 -4.99 -5.22
CA GLU A 73 -8.68 -5.04 -6.55
C GLU A 73 -7.23 -4.55 -6.47
N ILE A 74 -6.29 -5.27 -7.08
CA ILE A 74 -4.87 -4.88 -7.11
C ILE A 74 -4.52 -4.44 -8.53
N GLN A 75 -4.17 -3.17 -8.68
CA GLN A 75 -3.68 -2.61 -9.95
C GLN A 75 -2.23 -2.19 -9.81
N VAL A 76 -1.44 -2.45 -10.86
CA VAL A 76 -0.02 -2.08 -10.89
C VAL A 76 0.20 -0.89 -11.81
N PHE A 77 1.11 -0.01 -11.41
CA PHE A 77 1.59 1.05 -12.28
C PHE A 77 3.12 1.13 -12.23
N THR A 78 3.72 1.47 -13.36
CA THR A 78 5.17 1.59 -13.51
C THR A 78 5.62 3.02 -13.26
N ASP A 79 6.80 3.16 -12.66
CA ASP A 79 7.50 4.43 -12.54
C ASP A 79 8.92 4.25 -13.09
N PRO A 80 9.10 4.42 -14.41
CA PRO A 80 10.36 4.14 -15.07
C PRO A 80 11.55 4.97 -14.58
N GLY A 81 11.28 6.15 -13.99
CA GLY A 81 12.32 7.05 -13.50
C GLY A 81 12.53 6.99 -11.99
N ALA A 82 11.88 6.04 -11.31
CA ALA A 82 11.86 5.86 -9.86
C ALA A 82 11.65 7.15 -9.01
N ASN A 83 11.09 8.20 -9.62
CA ASN A 83 10.87 9.53 -9.05
C ASN A 83 9.40 9.96 -9.10
N LEU A 84 8.51 9.07 -8.65
CA LEU A 84 7.07 9.35 -8.56
C LEU A 84 6.75 10.42 -7.52
N SER A 85 6.00 11.45 -7.95
CA SER A 85 5.21 12.32 -7.08
C SER A 85 3.72 11.98 -7.22
N VAL A 86 2.98 11.95 -6.10
CA VAL A 86 1.52 11.78 -6.10
C VAL A 86 0.89 13.13 -5.78
N PHE A 87 0.02 13.62 -6.66
CA PHE A 87 -0.71 14.87 -6.49
C PHE A 87 -2.19 14.58 -6.29
N ILE A 88 -2.76 15.09 -5.20
CA ILE A 88 -4.21 15.06 -4.94
C ILE A 88 -4.70 16.50 -5.05
N GLY A 89 -5.62 16.75 -5.97
CA GLY A 89 -6.19 18.08 -6.18
C GLY A 89 -6.99 18.57 -4.98
N ARG A 90 -7.16 19.88 -4.87
CA ARG A 90 -8.03 20.49 -3.86
C ARG A 90 -9.48 20.44 -4.33
N ASP A 91 -10.41 20.25 -3.39
CA ASP A 91 -11.87 20.28 -3.63
C ASP A 91 -12.35 19.25 -4.67
N VAL A 92 -11.61 18.15 -4.81
CA VAL A 92 -11.90 17.04 -5.75
C VAL A 92 -12.96 16.06 -5.23
N GLY A 93 -13.52 16.31 -4.04
CA GLY A 93 -14.57 15.47 -3.44
C GLY A 93 -14.10 14.13 -2.87
N TYR A 94 -12.79 13.95 -2.66
CA TYR A 94 -12.26 12.75 -2.00
C TYR A 94 -12.30 12.87 -0.48
N GLU A 95 -12.65 11.77 0.17
CA GLU A 95 -12.46 11.57 1.60
C GLU A 95 -11.04 11.04 1.82
N LEU A 96 -10.25 11.75 2.63
CA LEU A 96 -8.92 11.30 3.02
C LEU A 96 -9.02 10.49 4.31
N ILE A 97 -8.47 9.28 4.32
CA ILE A 97 -8.44 8.44 5.52
C ILE A 97 -7.31 8.92 6.42
N GLN A 98 -7.66 9.22 7.67
CA GLN A 98 -6.72 9.42 8.78
C GLN A 98 -6.83 8.24 9.73
N LEU A 99 -5.69 7.66 10.12
CA LEU A 99 -5.63 6.54 11.05
C LEU A 99 -5.38 7.05 12.48
N ASP A 100 -5.52 6.16 13.46
CA ASP A 100 -5.09 6.45 14.83
C ASP A 100 -3.56 6.46 14.95
N GLU A 101 -3.05 7.20 15.94
CA GLU A 101 -1.61 7.38 16.16
C GLU A 101 -0.85 6.05 16.34
N GLN A 102 -1.46 5.04 16.98
CA GLN A 102 -0.80 3.75 17.18
C GLN A 102 -0.59 3.04 15.83
N THR A 103 -1.56 3.15 14.93
CA THR A 103 -1.48 2.57 13.59
C THR A 103 -0.48 3.32 12.70
N GLU A 104 -0.45 4.65 12.76
CA GLU A 104 0.52 5.46 12.00
C GLU A 104 1.98 5.18 12.43
N ASN A 105 2.18 4.81 13.69
CA ASN A 105 3.49 4.42 14.21
C ASN A 105 3.99 3.05 13.72
N ILE A 106 3.17 2.26 13.01
CA ILE A 106 3.61 0.99 12.40
C ILE A 106 4.46 1.29 11.17
N SER A 107 5.77 1.31 11.38
CA SER A 107 6.77 1.70 10.38
C SER A 107 7.30 0.49 9.58
N ALA A 108 7.02 0.47 8.27
CA ALA A 108 7.67 -0.46 7.35
C ALA A 108 9.20 -0.42 7.46
N THR A 109 9.79 0.73 7.78
CA THR A 109 11.23 0.88 7.94
C THR A 109 11.76 0.11 9.12
N ASP A 110 11.06 0.12 10.25
CA ASP A 110 11.50 -0.60 11.45
C ASP A 110 11.28 -2.11 11.31
N ILE A 111 10.23 -2.51 10.58
CA ILE A 111 10.04 -3.90 10.16
C ILE A 111 11.22 -4.35 9.27
N ARG A 112 11.63 -3.55 8.28
CA ARG A 112 12.79 -3.88 7.44
C ARG A 112 14.06 -4.03 8.28
N LYS A 113 14.35 -3.12 9.20
CA LYS A 113 15.53 -3.22 10.07
C LYS A 113 15.56 -4.56 10.83
N LYS A 114 14.44 -4.93 11.46
CA LYS A 114 14.32 -6.21 12.18
C LYS A 114 14.60 -7.41 11.28
N LEU A 115 14.02 -7.45 10.08
CA LEU A 115 14.23 -8.54 9.12
C LEU A 115 15.70 -8.65 8.65
N TYR A 116 16.40 -7.52 8.52
CA TYR A 116 17.83 -7.49 8.18
C TYR A 116 18.68 -8.01 9.34
N ASP A 117 18.41 -7.54 10.56
CA ASP A 117 19.10 -7.99 11.78
C ASP A 117 18.93 -9.51 11.99
N GLU A 118 17.70 -10.02 11.84
CA GLU A 118 17.39 -11.45 11.92
C GLU A 118 18.11 -12.28 10.84
N ALA A 119 18.37 -11.68 9.68
CA ALA A 119 19.12 -12.30 8.59
C ALA A 119 20.65 -12.15 8.72
N GLY A 120 21.16 -11.55 9.81
CA GLY A 120 22.57 -11.27 10.02
C GLY A 120 23.16 -10.25 9.05
N LYS A 121 22.33 -9.35 8.52
CA LYS A 121 22.71 -8.31 7.56
C LYS A 121 22.57 -6.93 8.18
N GLU A 122 23.51 -6.04 7.88
CA GLU A 122 23.41 -4.66 8.34
C GLU A 122 22.42 -3.88 7.47
N TYR A 123 21.47 -3.17 8.09
CA TYR A 123 20.55 -2.30 7.38
C TYR A 123 21.28 -1.02 6.93
N ASP A 124 21.35 -0.80 5.62
CA ASP A 124 21.87 0.45 5.08
C ASP A 124 20.91 1.62 5.37
N LYS A 125 21.34 2.52 6.26
CA LYS A 125 20.60 3.73 6.62
C LYS A 125 20.42 4.66 5.42
N ASP A 126 21.32 4.59 4.45
CA ASP A 126 21.29 5.37 3.21
C ASP A 126 20.64 4.61 2.05
N ALA A 127 20.05 3.42 2.27
CA ALA A 127 19.26 2.73 1.24
C ALA A 127 18.23 3.70 0.65
N HIS A 128 17.56 4.43 1.56
CA HIS A 128 17.36 5.88 1.53
C HIS A 128 17.52 6.71 0.24
N LEU A 129 18.75 6.85 -0.16
CA LEU A 129 19.25 7.81 -1.12
C LEU A 129 19.74 7.10 -2.38
N LYS A 130 19.83 5.77 -2.32
CA LYS A 130 20.36 4.87 -3.36
C LYS A 130 19.29 4.30 -4.29
N VAL A 131 18.02 4.51 -3.95
CA VAL A 131 16.90 4.24 -4.86
C VAL A 131 16.65 5.50 -5.67
N ARG A 132 17.39 5.60 -6.77
CA ARG A 132 17.07 6.51 -7.88
C ARG A 132 16.25 5.79 -8.91
#